data_AF-A0A565C115-F1
#
_entry.id   AF-A0A565C115-F1
#
_cell.length_a   1.000
_cell.length_b   1.000
_cell.length_c   1.000
_cell.angle_alpha   90.00
_cell.angle_beta   90.00
_cell.angle_gamma   90.00
#
_symmetry.space_group_name_H-M   'P 1'
#
loop_
_entity.id
_entity.type
_entity.pdbx_description
1 polymer ?
#
loop_
_entity_poly.entity_id
_entity_poly.type
_entity_poly.pdbx_seq_one_letter_code
_entity_poly.pdbx_strand_id
1 'polypeptide(L)'
;MMYPKGVFQEEGELTLYMNASHHVTSGPKEKTLAVYKLRVLDQLHRNHYEQKYTRWFRYDPDRLDHIWLTDYLDVPMNKLKEPSWGFLANDQIYVGVEFLLLSTTEDL
;
A
#
# COMPACT_ATOMS: atom_id res chain seq x y z
N MET A 1 -0.18 2.29 5.72
CA MET A 1 0.81 2.69 6.73
C MET A 1 2.12 3.01 6.01
N MET A 2 2.97 3.83 6.61
CA MET A 2 4.23 4.30 6.01
C MET A 2 5.37 4.05 7.00
N TYR A 3 6.45 3.42 6.52
CA TYR A 3 7.62 3.05 7.31
C TYR A 3 8.87 3.71 6.70
N PRO A 4 9.42 4.76 7.34
CA PRO A 4 10.53 5.55 6.78
C PRO A 4 11.87 4.84 6.63
N LYS A 5 12.01 3.61 7.15
CA LYS A 5 13.29 2.87 7.23
C LYS A 5 13.26 1.52 6.53
N GLY A 6 12.29 1.28 5.66
CA GLY A 6 12.11 -0.05 5.11
C GLY A 6 11.41 -1.01 6.09
N VAL A 7 10.97 -2.15 5.58
CA VAL A 7 10.49 -3.28 6.40
C VAL A 7 11.60 -4.33 6.63
N PHE A 8 12.61 -4.39 5.75
CA PHE A 8 13.64 -5.45 5.74
C PHE A 8 15.06 -4.97 6.10
N GLN A 9 15.20 -3.85 6.81
CA GLN A 9 16.50 -3.30 7.23
C GLN A 9 17.44 -2.88 6.09
N GLU A 10 16.95 -2.77 4.86
CA GLU A 10 17.66 -2.06 3.80
C GLU A 10 17.58 -0.56 4.11
N GLU A 11 18.66 -0.03 4.70
CA GLU A 11 18.78 1.40 4.95
C GLU A 11 18.63 2.15 3.63
N GLY A 12 17.68 3.08 3.57
CA GLY A 12 17.48 3.95 2.41
C GLY A 12 16.25 3.64 1.58
N GLU A 13 15.18 3.10 2.17
CA GLU A 13 13.87 2.98 1.51
C GLU A 13 12.74 3.51 2.38
N LEU A 14 11.74 4.09 1.72
CA LEU A 14 10.44 4.40 2.28
C LEU A 14 9.47 3.29 1.87
N THR A 15 9.01 2.47 2.83
CA THR A 15 8.04 1.41 2.55
C THR A 15 6.62 1.90 2.80
N LEU A 16 5.74 1.61 1.85
CA LEU A 16 4.30 1.82 1.95
C LEU A 16 3.59 0.47 1.90
N TYR A 17 2.60 0.28 2.75
CA TYR A 17 1.75 -0.90 2.68
C TYR A 17 0.32 -0.58 3.08
N MET A 18 -0.63 -1.37 2.60
CA MET A 18 -2.03 -1.22 2.98
C MET A 18 -2.31 -1.99 4.28
N ASN A 19 -3.00 -1.34 5.22
CA ASN A 19 -3.55 -2.02 6.38
C ASN A 19 -5.08 -2.05 6.23
N ALA A 20 -5.62 -3.24 6.00
CA ALA A 20 -7.06 -3.47 5.92
C ALA A 20 -7.69 -3.73 7.30
N SER A 21 -7.10 -3.20 8.39
CA SER A 21 -7.46 -3.47 9.79
C SER A 21 -8.97 -3.41 10.03
N HIS A 22 -9.65 -2.34 9.63
CA HIS A 22 -11.09 -2.21 9.81
C HIS A 22 -11.90 -3.28 9.06
N HIS A 23 -11.45 -3.72 7.89
CA HIS A 23 -12.10 -4.79 7.12
C HIS A 23 -11.87 -6.17 7.76
N VAL A 24 -10.69 -6.39 8.35
CA VAL A 24 -10.34 -7.68 8.98
C VAL A 24 -10.82 -7.81 10.42
N THR A 25 -11.07 -6.70 11.12
CA THR A 25 -11.54 -6.70 12.53
C THR A 25 -13.01 -6.32 12.72
N SER A 26 -13.59 -5.52 11.82
CA SER A 26 -14.96 -5.01 11.93
C SER A 26 -15.77 -5.07 10.63
N GLY A 27 -15.22 -5.73 9.60
CA GLY A 27 -15.83 -5.85 8.28
C GLY A 27 -16.72 -7.08 8.12
N PRO A 28 -17.18 -7.35 6.88
CA PRO A 28 -17.90 -8.58 6.53
C PRO A 28 -17.11 -9.82 6.96
N LYS A 29 -17.79 -10.85 7.46
CA LYS A 29 -17.13 -12.11 7.86
C LYS A 29 -16.62 -12.88 6.65
N GLU A 30 -17.16 -12.57 5.47
CA GLU A 30 -16.88 -13.18 4.19
C GLU A 30 -15.54 -12.68 3.61
N LYS A 31 -14.99 -13.46 2.68
CA LYS A 31 -13.73 -13.11 2.04
C LYS A 31 -13.97 -12.00 1.01
N THR A 32 -13.13 -10.97 1.04
CA THR A 32 -13.15 -9.89 0.05
C THR A 32 -11.93 -10.01 -0.85
N LEU A 33 -12.14 -10.16 -2.16
CA LEU A 33 -11.08 -10.01 -3.15
C LEU A 33 -10.88 -8.52 -3.42
N ALA A 34 -9.64 -8.05 -3.29
CA ALA A 34 -9.25 -6.74 -3.81
C ALA A 34 -8.14 -6.89 -4.85
N VAL A 35 -8.27 -6.15 -5.93
CA VAL A 35 -7.17 -5.83 -6.83
C VAL A 35 -6.90 -4.35 -6.68
N TYR A 36 -5.68 -3.99 -6.30
CA TYR A 36 -5.36 -2.61 -5.98
C TYR A 36 -3.92 -2.26 -6.33
N LYS A 37 -3.61 -0.97 -6.36
CA LYS A 37 -2.25 -0.46 -6.50
C LYS A 37 -1.85 0.33 -5.27
N LEU A 38 -0.64 0.12 -4.78
CA LEU A 38 0.06 1.07 -3.92
C LEU A 38 0.80 2.05 -4.83
N ARG A 39 0.74 3.35 -4.54
CA ARG A 39 1.33 4.37 -5.42
C ARG A 39 1.91 5.56 -4.67
N VAL A 40 2.98 6.12 -5.23
CA VAL A 40 3.51 7.45 -4.92
C VAL A 40 3.34 8.35 -6.14
N LEU A 41 2.82 9.55 -5.92
CA LEU A 41 2.65 10.55 -6.98
C LEU A 41 3.99 11.18 -7.33
N ASP A 42 4.36 11.09 -8.60
CA ASP A 42 5.28 12.02 -9.23
C ASP A 42 4.52 13.33 -9.48
N GLN A 43 4.78 14.32 -8.64
CA GLN A 43 4.09 15.60 -8.65
C GLN A 43 4.48 16.47 -9.85
N LEU A 44 5.64 16.21 -10.46
CA LEU A 44 6.18 16.96 -11.59
C LEU A 44 5.55 16.52 -12.90
N HIS A 45 5.56 15.21 -13.18
CA HIS A 45 5.04 14.65 -14.43
C HIS A 45 3.59 14.18 -14.33
N ARG A 46 2.97 14.31 -13.15
CA ARG A 46 1.59 13.85 -12.87
C ARG A 46 1.41 12.36 -13.16
N ASN A 47 2.45 11.58 -12.85
CA ASN A 47 2.50 10.13 -13.02
C ASN A 47 2.61 9.43 -11.65
N HIS A 48 2.65 8.09 -11.64
CA HIS A 48 2.80 7.32 -10.42
C HIS A 48 3.93 6.30 -10.50
N TYR A 49 4.69 6.21 -9.42
CA TYR A 49 5.48 5.02 -9.12
C TYR A 49 4.60 4.08 -8.32
N GLU A 50 4.29 2.90 -8.87
CA GLU A 50 3.22 2.06 -8.36
C GLU A 50 3.49 0.57 -8.50
N GLN A 51 2.86 -0.21 -7.62
CA GLN A 51 2.84 -1.66 -7.68
C GLN A 51 1.44 -2.20 -7.45
N LYS A 52 1.05 -3.17 -8.29
CA LYS A 52 -0.27 -3.80 -8.29
C LYS A 52 -0.26 -5.09 -7.48
N TYR A 53 -1.31 -5.29 -6.68
CA TYR A 53 -1.54 -6.50 -5.88
C TYR A 53 -2.93 -7.06 -6.14
N THR A 54 -3.05 -8.37 -5.93
CA THR A 54 -4.32 -9.10 -5.90
C THR A 54 -4.35 -9.88 -4.60
N ARG A 55 -5.33 -9.61 -3.73
CA ARG A 55 -5.36 -10.16 -2.38
C ARG A 55 -6.77 -10.54 -1.95
N TRP A 56 -6.87 -11.68 -1.26
CA TRP A 56 -8.06 -12.03 -0.49
C TRP A 56 -7.88 -11.55 0.94
N PHE A 57 -8.72 -10.61 1.36
CA PHE A 57 -8.89 -10.22 2.76
C PHE A 57 -9.93 -11.11 3.40
N ARG A 58 -9.66 -11.57 4.61
CA ARG A 58 -10.59 -12.40 5.38
C ARG A 58 -10.78 -11.76 6.74
N TYR A 59 -12.00 -11.82 7.25
CA TYR A 59 -12.22 -11.60 8.67
C TYR A 59 -11.52 -12.71 9.43
N ASP A 60 -10.62 -12.33 10.32
CA ASP A 60 -10.01 -13.26 11.25
C ASP A 60 -9.70 -12.48 12.55
N PRO A 61 -10.49 -12.68 13.61
CA PRO A 61 -10.31 -11.96 14.86
C PRO A 61 -9.05 -12.42 15.61
N ASP A 62 -8.53 -13.61 15.30
CA ASP A 62 -7.38 -14.23 15.96
C ASP A 62 -6.09 -14.09 15.15
N ARG A 63 -6.19 -13.84 13.83
CA ARG A 63 -5.05 -13.48 12.99
C ARG A 63 -4.93 -11.96 12.85
N LEU A 64 -3.92 -11.43 13.54
CA LEU A 64 -3.20 -10.23 13.08
C LEU A 64 -2.37 -10.58 11.83
N ASP A 65 -3.02 -11.10 10.77
CA ASP A 65 -2.29 -11.56 9.59
C ASP A 65 -1.38 -10.43 9.10
N HIS A 66 -0.09 -10.74 9.03
CA HIS A 66 1.01 -9.87 8.63
C HIS A 66 0.94 -9.48 7.15
N ILE A 67 -0.24 -9.10 6.65
CA ILE A 67 -0.47 -8.62 5.27
C ILE A 67 0.54 -7.51 4.93
N TRP A 68 0.95 -6.76 5.96
CA TRP A 68 1.96 -5.71 5.95
C TRP A 68 3.33 -6.16 5.39
N LEU A 69 3.66 -7.45 5.46
CA LEU A 69 4.97 -8.00 5.05
C LEU A 69 5.03 -8.49 3.60
N THR A 70 3.91 -8.49 2.87
CA THR A 70 3.84 -9.11 1.53
C THR A 70 3.35 -8.15 0.45
N ASP A 71 2.47 -7.21 0.79
CA ASP A 71 2.00 -6.19 -0.14
C ASP A 71 2.58 -4.83 0.25
N TYR A 72 3.78 -4.53 -0.27
CA TYR A 72 4.51 -3.31 0.05
C TYR A 72 5.18 -2.68 -1.18
N LEU A 73 5.16 -1.35 -1.23
CA LEU A 73 5.87 -0.55 -2.22
C LEU A 73 7.08 0.10 -1.53
N ASP A 74 8.27 -0.31 -1.93
CA ASP A 74 9.52 0.33 -1.51
C ASP A 74 9.89 1.45 -2.47
N VAL A 75 10.07 2.64 -1.92
CA VAL A 75 10.53 3.80 -2.66
C VAL A 75 11.98 4.07 -2.24
N PRO A 76 12.95 3.87 -3.16
CA PRO A 76 14.34 4.16 -2.88
C PRO A 76 14.55 5.62 -2.46
N MET A 77 15.30 5.83 -1.38
CA MET A 77 15.56 7.16 -0.80
C MET A 77 16.31 8.06 -1.76
N ASN A 78 17.17 7.49 -2.63
CA ASN A 78 17.83 8.26 -3.69
C ASN A 78 16.82 8.85 -4.68
N LYS A 79 15.78 8.09 -5.08
CA LYS A 79 14.69 8.60 -5.92
C LYS A 79 13.80 9.58 -5.17
N LEU A 80 13.53 9.32 -3.89
CA LEU A 80 12.72 10.21 -3.06
C LEU A 80 13.37 11.61 -2.91
N LYS A 81 14.70 11.65 -2.75
CA LYS A 81 15.48 12.89 -2.57
C LYS A 81 15.85 13.58 -3.88
N GLU A 82 15.82 12.86 -5.00
CA GLU A 82 16.19 13.38 -6.31
C GLU A 82 15.01 14.16 -6.92
N PRO A 83 15.09 15.50 -7.04
CA PRO A 83 13.96 16.34 -7.44
C PRO A 83 13.38 15.97 -8.82
N SER A 84 14.19 15.42 -9.72
CA SER A 84 13.74 15.01 -11.06
C SER A 84 12.71 13.87 -11.06
N TRP A 85 12.59 13.09 -9.98
CA TRP A 85 11.53 12.09 -9.82
C TRP A 85 10.19 12.68 -9.34
N GLY A 86 10.19 13.91 -8.81
CA GLY A 86 8.97 14.60 -8.40
C GLY A 86 8.21 13.98 -7.21
N PHE A 87 8.79 13.00 -6.51
CA PHE A 87 8.11 12.31 -5.40
C PHE A 87 7.95 13.19 -4.16
N LEU A 88 8.98 13.99 -3.83
CA LEU A 88 8.99 14.93 -2.72
C LEU A 88 9.06 16.36 -3.26
N ALA A 89 8.04 17.16 -3.02
CA ALA A 89 7.99 18.57 -3.39
C ALA A 89 7.49 19.39 -2.20
N ASN A 90 8.20 20.47 -1.86
CA ASN A 90 7.87 21.32 -0.70
C ASN A 90 7.71 20.52 0.61
N ASP A 91 8.60 19.55 0.84
CA ASP A 91 8.55 18.61 1.97
C ASP A 91 7.22 17.82 2.08
N GLN A 92 6.52 17.64 0.95
CA GLN A 92 5.29 16.87 0.86
C GLN A 92 5.44 15.69 -0.09
N ILE A 93 4.93 14.54 0.35
CA ILE A 93 4.77 13.32 -0.44
C ILE A 93 3.28 12.97 -0.50
N TYR A 94 2.82 12.54 -1.68
CA TYR A 94 1.46 12.03 -1.84
C TYR A 94 1.54 10.53 -2.10
N VAL A 95 1.00 9.76 -1.15
CA VAL A 95 0.89 8.31 -1.21
C VAL A 95 -0.58 7.94 -1.38
N GLY A 96 -0.85 6.85 -2.10
CA GLY A 96 -2.21 6.45 -2.39
C GLY A 96 -2.39 4.96 -2.51
N VAL A 97 -3.66 4.57 -2.41
CA VAL A 97 -4.16 3.26 -2.80
C VAL A 97 -5.21 3.46 -3.88
N GLU A 98 -5.11 2.73 -4.98
CA GLU A 98 -6.12 2.69 -6.03
C GLU A 98 -6.76 1.31 -6.06
N PHE A 99 -8.04 1.22 -5.74
CA PHE A 99 -8.80 -0.03 -5.89
C PHE A 99 -9.29 -0.15 -7.32
N LEU A 100 -8.88 -1.23 -7.99
CA LEU A 100 -9.31 -1.59 -9.34
C LEU A 100 -10.49 -2.56 -9.33
N LEU A 101 -10.54 -3.42 -8.31
CA LEU A 101 -11.63 -4.37 -8.07
C LEU A 101 -11.80 -4.55 -6.57
N LEU A 102 -13.05 -4.56 -6.13
CA LEU A 102 -13.48 -5.08 -4.84
C LEU A 102 -14.64 -6.04 -5.12
N SER A 103 -14.53 -7.27 -4.63
CA SER A 103 -15.57 -8.29 -4.78
C SER A 103 -15.71 -9.06 -3.48
N THR A 104 -16.94 -9.07 -2.98
CA THR A 104 -17.36 -9.89 -1.84
C THR A 104 -18.08 -11.14 -2.36
N THR A 105 -17.92 -12.26 -1.67
CA THR A 105 -18.85 -13.38 -1.81
C THR A 105 -20.01 -13.14 -0.85
N GLU A 106 -21.21 -12.88 -1.37
CA GLU A 106 -22.43 -12.96 -0.57
C GLU A 106 -22.95 -14.40 -0.66
N ASP A 107 -23.18 -15.04 0.48
CA ASP A 107 -24.02 -16.24 0.53
C ASP A 107 -25.47 -15.74 0.38
N LEU A 108 -26.04 -15.89 -0.82
CA LEU A 108 -27.47 -15.66 -1.08
C LEU A 108 -28.34 -16.75 -0.44
#